data_AF-A0A706M7B5-F1
#
_entry.id   AF-A0A706M7B5-F1
#
_cell.length_a   1.000
_cell.length_b   1.000
_cell.length_c   1.000
_cell.angle_alpha   90.00
_cell.angle_beta   90.00
_cell.angle_gamma   90.00
#
_symmetry.space_group_name_H-M   'P 1'
#
loop_
_entity.id
_entity.type
_entity.pdbx_description
1 polymer ?
#
loop_
_entity_poly.entity_id
_entity_poly.type
_entity_poly.pdbx_seq_one_letter_code
_entity_poly.pdbx_strand_id
1 'polypeptide(L)' 'MKYALYEVVDNRDGKPMLWLHDRSNHRVALFFVKTAPSRIKRRTAAAPEGITWEPDTTMIVHAKMGEAVHIDSWEFNG' A
#
# COMPACT_ATOMS: atom_id res chain seq x y z
N MET A 1 -1.42 9.85 -10.98
CA MET A 1 -1.39 9.20 -9.64
C MET A 1 -0.24 8.20 -9.59
N LYS A 2 0.61 8.25 -8.55
CA LYS A 2 1.82 7.42 -8.41
C LYS A 2 1.69 6.47 -7.22
N TYR A 3 1.76 5.17 -7.47
CA TYR A 3 1.61 4.13 -6.44
C TYR A 3 2.88 3.29 -6.29
N ALA A 4 3.17 2.88 -5.06
CA ALA A 4 4.19 1.90 -4.74
C ALA A 4 3.63 0.86 -3.76
N LEU A 5 3.84 -0.42 -4.03
CA LEU A 5 3.35 -1.52 -3.22
C LEU A 5 4.51 -2.17 -2.49
N TYR A 6 4.38 -2.33 -1.18
CA TYR A 6 5.37 -2.95 -0.32
C TYR A 6 4.77 -4.15 0.39
N GLU A 7 5.56 -5.18 0.62
CA GLU A 7 5.31 -6.17 1.66
C GLU A 7 6.02 -5.71 2.93
N VAL A 8 5.28 -5.65 4.04
CA VAL A 8 5.80 -5.17 5.33
C VAL A 8 5.28 -6.06 6.45
N VAL A 9 5.93 -6.00 7.61
CA VAL A 9 5.43 -6.59 8.86
C VAL A 9 4.71 -5.52 9.67
N ASP A 10 3.46 -5.78 10.07
CA ASP A 10 2.70 -4.90 10.97
C ASP A 10 3.21 -5.04 12.40
N ASN A 11 3.60 -3.93 13.01
CA ASN A 11 4.11 -3.87 14.38
C ASN A 11 3.04 -4.21 15.43
N ARG A 12 1.75 -4.11 15.10
CA ARG A 12 0.65 -4.38 16.04
C ARG A 12 0.48 -5.87 16.31
N ASP A 13 0.68 -6.72 15.30
CA ASP A 13 0.43 -8.16 15.41
C ASP A 13 1.57 -9.05 14.86
N GLY A 14 2.64 -8.44 14.33
CA GLY A 14 3.81 -9.14 13.79
C GLY A 14 3.53 -9.89 12.48
N LYS A 15 2.41 -9.64 11.81
CA LYS A 15 2.04 -10.37 10.58
C LYS A 15 2.42 -9.61 9.31
N PRO A 16 2.75 -10.34 8.23
CA PRO A 16 3.00 -9.71 6.94
C PRO A 16 1.71 -9.16 6.34
N MET A 17 1.83 -8.02 5.67
CA MET A 17 0.75 -7.37 4.94
C MET A 17 1.28 -6.53 3.77
N LEU A 18 0.37 -6.20 2.87
CA LEU A 18 0.66 -5.40 1.68
C LEU A 18 0.25 -3.96 1.89
N TRP A 19 1.20 -3.06 1.69
CA TRP A 19 1.06 -1.63 1.92
C TRP A 19 1.15 -0.89 0.61
N LEU A 20 0.04 -0.31 0.20
CA LEU A 20 -0.05 0.48 -1.00
C LEU A 20 0.13 1.95 -0.63
N HIS A 21 1.24 2.55 -1.04
CA HIS A 21 1.52 3.96 -0.87
C HIS A 21 1.10 4.75 -2.12
N ASP A 22 0.09 5.61 -1.98
CA ASP A 22 -0.25 6.65 -2.95
C ASP A 22 0.62 7.88 -2.69
N ARG A 23 1.76 7.94 -3.39
CA ARG A 23 2.77 8.99 -3.23
C ARG A 23 2.29 10.35 -3.74
N SER A 24 1.23 10.38 -4.56
CA SER A 24 0.67 11.64 -5.05
C SER A 24 -0.18 12.34 -4.00
N ASN A 25 -0.83 11.57 -3.11
CA ASN A 25 -1.78 12.08 -2.13
C ASN A 25 -1.36 11.84 -0.67
N HIS A 26 -0.11 11.40 -0.44
CA HIS A 26 0.45 11.18 0.90
C HIS A 26 -0.43 10.29 1.80
N ARG A 27 -0.86 9.17 1.24
CA ARG A 27 -1.76 8.22 1.91
C ARG A 27 -1.41 6.77 1.61
N VAL A 28 -1.79 5.89 2.52
CA VAL A 28 -1.52 4.46 2.48
C VAL A 28 -2.80 3.64 2.61
N ALA A 29 -2.81 2.45 2.03
CA ALA A 29 -3.87 1.48 2.18
C ALA A 29 -3.31 0.10 2.48
N LEU A 30 -4.02 -0.62 3.34
CA LEU A 30 -3.64 -1.95 3.83
C LEU A 30 -4.39 -3.04 3.07
N PHE A 31 -3.66 -4.07 2.65
CA PHE A 31 -4.21 -5.27 2.04
C PHE A 31 -3.64 -6.52 2.71
N PHE A 32 -4.43 -7.60 2.73
CA PHE A 32 -3.92 -8.90 3.17
C PHE A 32 -2.76 -9.35 2.28
N VAL A 33 -1.73 -9.95 2.87
CA VAL A 33 -0.54 -10.45 2.13
C VAL A 33 -0.88 -11.38 0.96
N LYS A 34 -1.96 -12.17 1.09
CA LYS A 34 -2.45 -13.07 0.04
C LYS A 34 -3.13 -12.36 -1.14
N THR A 35 -3.30 -11.05 -1.11
CA THR A 35 -3.95 -10.29 -2.18
C THR A 35 -2.98 -10.16 -3.34
N ALA A 36 -3.33 -10.69 -4.50
CA ALA A 36 -2.49 -10.58 -5.69
C ALA A 36 -2.22 -9.10 -6.05
N PRO A 37 -0.96 -8.68 -6.29
CA PRO A 37 -0.62 -7.31 -6.68
C PRO A 37 -1.41 -6.80 -7.90
N SER A 38 -1.65 -7.66 -8.88
CA SER A 38 -2.46 -7.34 -10.07
C SER A 38 -3.89 -6.91 -9.73
N ARG A 39 -4.50 -7.49 -8.68
CA ARG A 39 -5.83 -7.12 -8.21
C ARG A 39 -5.83 -5.75 -7.54
N ILE A 40 -4.77 -5.44 -6.78
CA ILE A 40 -4.58 -4.12 -6.15
C ILE A 40 -4.43 -3.05 -7.24
N LYS A 41 -3.54 -3.28 -8.21
CA LYS A 41 -3.33 -2.38 -9.36
C LYS A 41 -4.61 -2.14 -10.14
N ARG A 42 -5.38 -3.19 -10.47
CA ARG A 42 -6.68 -3.05 -11.13
C ARG A 42 -7.67 -2.21 -10.31
N ARG A 43 -7.72 -2.39 -8.99
CA ARG A 43 -8.59 -1.60 -8.11
C ARG A 43 -8.21 -0.12 -8.09
N THR A 44 -6.91 0.19 -8.01
CA THR A 44 -6.42 1.58 -8.07
C THR A 44 -6.66 2.26 -9.42
N ALA A 45 -6.76 1.50 -10.51
CA ALA A 45 -7.08 2.02 -11.83
C ALA A 45 -8.57 2.32 -12.00
N ALA A 46 -9.43 1.44 -11.47
CA ALA A 46 -10.87 1.48 -11.72
C ALA A 46 -11.66 2.32 -10.72
N ALA A 47 -11.30 2.27 -9.43
CA ALA A 47 -12.03 2.92 -8.36
C ALA A 47 -11.12 3.20 -7.14
N PRO A 48 -10.11 4.10 -7.28
CA PRO A 48 -9.20 4.43 -6.19
C PRO A 48 -9.91 5.01 -4.96
N GLU A 49 -11.05 5.68 -5.12
CA GLU A 49 -11.90 6.19 -4.05
C GLU A 49 -12.61 5.09 -3.24
N GLY A 50 -12.78 3.90 -3.83
CA GLY A 50 -13.33 2.74 -3.14
C GLY A 50 -12.33 2.00 -2.26
N ILE A 51 -11.12 2.52 -2.10
CA ILE A 51 -10.08 1.98 -1.20
C ILE A 51 -10.11 2.78 0.10
N THR A 52 -10.02 2.09 1.23
CA THR A 52 -9.85 2.73 2.54
C THR A 52 -8.41 3.22 2.64
N TRP A 53 -8.25 4.54 2.67
CA TRP A 53 -6.97 5.22 2.78
C TRP A 53 -6.78 5.81 4.17
N GLU A 54 -5.53 5.78 4.63
CA GLU A 54 -5.07 6.42 5.86
C GLU A 54 -3.89 7.36 5.53
N PRO A 55 -3.62 8.40 6.33
CA PRO A 55 -2.44 9.24 6.14
C PRO A 55 -1.13 8.41 6.13
N ASP A 56 -0.17 8.77 5.29
CA ASP A 56 1.12 8.06 5.18
C ASP A 56 1.96 8.08 6.48
N THR A 57 1.66 8.96 7.44
CA THR A 57 2.24 8.93 8.78
C THR A 57 1.94 7.63 9.51
N THR A 58 0.80 7.00 9.20
CA THR A 58 0.43 5.66 9.70
C THR A 58 1.47 4.62 9.30
N MET A 59 2.16 4.88 8.18
CA MET A 59 3.17 4.00 7.65
C MET A 59 4.34 3.83 8.63
N ILE A 60 4.77 4.95 9.20
CA ILE A 60 5.90 5.05 10.13
C ILE A 60 5.58 4.41 11.48
N VAL A 61 4.32 4.48 11.92
CA VAL A 61 3.90 3.98 13.23
C VAL A 61 3.68 2.47 13.22
N HIS A 62 3.09 1.94 12.14
CA HIS A 62 2.64 0.55 12.13
C HIS A 62 3.46 -0.40 11.27
N ALA A 63 4.30 0.06 10.32
CA ALA A 63 5.21 -0.86 9.63
C ALA A 63 6.59 -0.85 10.26
N LYS A 64 7.18 -2.03 10.34
CA LYS A 64 8.62 -2.16 10.55
C LYS A 64 9.36 -1.79 9.26
N MET A 65 9.50 -0.48 9.00
CA MET A 65 10.01 0.06 7.74
C MET A 65 11.39 -0.46 7.32
N GLY A 66 12.24 -0.88 8.26
CA GLY A 66 13.53 -1.50 7.97
C GLY A 66 13.44 -2.88 7.30
N GLU A 67 12.25 -3.50 7.31
CA GLU A 67 11.96 -4.81 6.71
C GLU A 67 11.00 -4.71 5.52
N ALA A 68 10.66 -3.49 5.09
CA ALA A 68 9.75 -3.28 3.97
C ALA A 68 10.39 -3.71 2.64
N VAL A 69 9.76 -4.65 1.95
CA VAL A 69 10.19 -5.13 0.63
C VAL A 69 9.35 -4.46 -0.45
N HIS A 70 9.98 -3.78 -1.40
CA HIS A 70 9.27 -3.21 -2.55
C HIS A 70 8.85 -4.31 -3.52
N ILE A 71 7.55 -4.36 -3.86
CA ILE A 71 6.95 -5.40 -4.71
C ILE A 71 6.70 -4.91 -6.13
N ASP A 72 6.03 -3.76 -6.29
CA ASP A 72 5.69 -3.20 -7.60
C ASP A 72 5.46 -1.69 -7.48
N SER A 73 5.47 -0.98 -8.61
CA SER A 73 5.08 0.42 -8.68
C SER A 73 4.40 0.71 -10.01
N TRP A 74 3.42 1.61 -9.99
CA TRP A 74 2.72 2.01 -11.20
C TRP A 74 2.26 3.45 -11.12
N GLU A 75 2.12 4.05 -12.30
CA GLU A 75 1.63 5.40 -12.45
C GLU A 75 0.48 5.41 -13.46
N PHE A 76 -0.58 6.15 -13.15
CA PHE A 76 -1.63 6.47 -14.10
C PHE A 76 -1.55 7.96 -14.43
N ASN A 77 -1.56 8.27 -15.72
CA ASN A 77 -1.79 9.64 -16.18
C ASN A 77 -3.28 9.91 -15.97
N GLY A 78 -3.58 10.79 -15.02
CA GLY A 78 -4.92 11.34 -14.84
C GLY A 78 -5.17 12.42 -15.88
#